data_AF-A0A4U1CJW9-F1
#
_entry.id   AF-A0A4U1CJW9-F1
#
_cell.length_a   1.000
_cell.length_b   1.000
_cell.length_c   1.000
_cell.angle_alpha   90.00
_cell.angle_beta   90.00
_cell.angle_gamma   90.00
#
_symmetry.space_group_name_H-M   'P 1'
#
loop_
_entity.id
_entity.type
_entity.pdbx_description
1 polymer ?
#
loop_
_entity_poly.entity_id
_entity_poly.type
_entity_poly.pdbx_seq_one_letter_code
_entity_poly.pdbx_strand_id
1 'polypeptide(L)'
;MNRLNFFNPKKPNSGELIKFIEELNNDKSNYLNALRLSKGSLREVPFEMLMQNSDDIADGVNKVEVIFERTFFGIFKSLHIKHNDKGETQMMFYEEIENHHMILELFSLLKNTLGGGVLADHKFSSFNDIKKVAELAKGRYKNAGDELLHLWDAGEFMVTLNYKLNPLRQLLLSFRLKKEKILDAVRRENGTLIQLLKHSPRLLDYENPLSEKPTFENEKIKFIDYEFELIESEFEIFNRLAVRLFSDEKEYNTSTHTLLTYYSTNAIDLSNVLILVDELELIYGADSYGQEKLEPHNVDDIRNNEFWSGKTWYMNHQHAPWDLEDEAQKFLYSIILSQDPEDLGLKLEISAYDNMEKYEIGLI
;
A
#
# COMPACT_ATOMS: atom_id res chain seq x y z
N MET A 1 -6.65 34.08 -49.08
CA MET A 1 -7.34 33.08 -48.25
C MET A 1 -6.28 32.15 -47.67
N ASN A 2 -5.83 32.43 -46.45
CA ASN A 2 -4.85 31.61 -45.74
C ASN A 2 -5.57 30.40 -45.15
N ARG A 3 -5.15 29.19 -45.53
CA ARG A 3 -5.58 27.96 -44.89
C ARG A 3 -4.96 27.92 -43.49
N LEU A 4 -5.82 27.97 -42.48
CA LEU A 4 -5.47 27.63 -41.10
C LEU A 4 -4.89 26.21 -41.09
N ASN A 5 -3.60 26.10 -40.75
CA ASN A 5 -3.00 24.84 -40.35
C ASN A 5 -3.77 24.36 -39.12
N PHE A 6 -4.54 23.29 -39.29
CA PHE A 6 -5.12 22.55 -38.18
C PHE A 6 -3.99 22.12 -37.25
N PHE A 7 -4.02 22.63 -36.01
CA PHE A 7 -3.20 22.10 -34.91
C PHE A 7 -3.52 20.62 -34.77
N ASN A 8 -2.60 19.77 -35.19
CA ASN A 8 -2.64 18.36 -34.83
C ASN A 8 -2.28 18.31 -33.34
N PRO A 9 -3.19 17.93 -32.43
CA PRO A 9 -2.85 17.85 -31.02
C PRO A 9 -1.66 16.89 -30.87
N LYS A 10 -0.60 17.33 -30.18
CA LYS A 10 0.57 16.48 -29.88
C LYS A 10 0.06 15.23 -29.18
N LYS A 11 0.16 14.08 -29.85
CA LYS A 11 -0.22 12.78 -29.27
C LYS A 11 0.90 12.28 -28.34
N PRO A 12 0.58 11.46 -27.32
CA PRO A 12 1.59 10.73 -26.56
C PRO A 12 2.54 9.98 -27.51
N ASN A 13 3.85 10.08 -27.28
CA ASN A 13 4.82 9.29 -28.03
C ASN A 13 4.88 7.88 -27.43
N SER A 14 3.97 7.02 -27.88
CA SER A 14 3.78 5.68 -27.32
C SER A 14 5.04 4.82 -27.39
N GLY A 15 5.85 4.95 -28.44
CA GLY A 15 7.09 4.19 -28.60
C GLY A 15 8.15 4.56 -27.56
N GLU A 16 8.27 5.83 -27.19
CA GLU A 16 9.22 6.27 -26.17
C GLU A 16 8.83 5.79 -24.76
N LEU A 17 7.55 5.87 -24.41
CA LEU A 17 7.09 5.45 -23.08
C LEU A 17 7.19 3.93 -22.90
N ILE A 18 6.73 3.15 -23.89
CA ILE A 18 6.84 1.68 -23.85
C ILE A 18 8.30 1.27 -23.74
N LYS A 19 9.17 1.83 -24.59
CA LYS A 19 10.60 1.52 -24.56
C LYS A 19 11.24 1.89 -23.23
N PHE A 20 10.84 3.00 -22.63
CA PHE A 20 11.31 3.40 -21.30
C PHE A 20 10.89 2.40 -20.22
N ILE A 21 9.63 1.95 -20.22
CA ILE A 21 9.12 0.92 -19.31
C ILE A 21 9.88 -0.39 -19.48
N GLU A 22 10.11 -0.83 -20.72
CA GLU A 22 10.88 -2.04 -21.03
C GLU A 22 12.34 -1.93 -20.55
N GLU A 23 13.00 -0.79 -20.79
CA GLU A 23 14.37 -0.57 -20.34
C GLU A 23 14.48 -0.52 -18.81
N LEU A 24 13.49 0.07 -18.11
CA LEU A 24 13.43 0.04 -16.65
C LEU A 24 13.22 -1.38 -16.09
N ASN A 25 12.37 -2.19 -16.74
CA ASN A 25 12.16 -3.59 -16.33
C ASN A 25 13.44 -4.42 -16.47
N ASN A 26 14.28 -4.12 -17.47
CA ASN A 26 15.54 -4.83 -17.70
C ASN A 26 16.64 -4.39 -16.72
N ASP A 27 16.75 -3.10 -16.43
CA ASP A 27 17.77 -2.55 -15.52
C ASP A 27 17.29 -1.23 -14.90
N LYS A 28 16.58 -1.33 -13.77
CA LYS A 28 16.06 -0.17 -13.02
C LYS A 28 17.16 0.79 -12.58
N SER A 29 18.36 0.27 -12.30
CA SER A 29 19.49 1.09 -11.83
C SER A 29 19.96 2.11 -12.88
N ASN A 30 19.62 1.87 -14.14
CA ASN A 30 20.08 2.62 -15.29
C ASN A 30 19.00 3.55 -15.91
N TYR A 31 18.09 4.04 -15.06
CA TYR A 31 16.97 4.89 -15.47
C TYR A 31 17.38 6.15 -16.26
N LEU A 32 18.57 6.72 -16.01
CA LEU A 32 19.07 7.87 -16.77
C LEU A 32 19.30 7.50 -18.24
N ASN A 33 19.90 6.35 -18.51
CA ASN A 33 20.09 5.88 -19.88
C ASN A 33 18.74 5.55 -20.53
N ALA A 34 17.80 4.98 -19.77
CA ALA A 34 16.45 4.73 -20.24
C ALA A 34 15.74 6.03 -20.71
N LEU A 35 15.95 7.12 -19.96
CA LEU A 35 15.46 8.46 -20.32
C LEU A 35 16.29 9.21 -21.36
N ARG A 36 17.39 8.60 -21.83
CA ARG A 36 18.38 9.25 -22.72
C ARG A 36 18.90 10.55 -22.10
N LEU A 37 19.24 10.49 -20.82
CA LEU A 37 19.78 11.59 -20.02
C LEU A 37 21.24 11.32 -19.67
N SER A 38 22.02 12.39 -19.61
CA SER A 38 23.36 12.38 -19.02
C SER A 38 23.32 13.07 -17.67
N LYS A 39 24.23 12.71 -16.75
CA LYS A 39 24.29 13.35 -15.42
C LYS A 39 24.43 14.88 -15.50
N GLY A 40 25.15 15.40 -16.49
CA GLY A 40 25.32 16.84 -16.69
C GLY A 40 24.08 17.60 -17.18
N SER A 41 23.00 16.89 -17.57
CA SER A 41 21.73 17.51 -17.93
C SER A 41 20.79 17.78 -16.74
N LEU A 42 21.15 17.25 -15.57
CA LEU A 42 20.38 17.37 -14.34
C LEU A 42 20.79 18.63 -13.59
N ARG A 43 19.80 19.38 -13.08
CA ARG A 43 20.03 20.49 -12.16
C ARG A 43 19.65 20.05 -10.76
N GLU A 44 20.60 20.08 -9.84
CA GLU A 44 20.32 19.78 -8.44
C GLU A 44 19.59 20.96 -7.78
N VAL A 45 18.53 20.64 -7.02
CA VAL A 45 17.79 21.62 -6.22
C VAL A 45 18.58 21.90 -4.95
N PRO A 46 18.78 23.18 -4.55
CA PRO A 46 19.47 23.52 -3.32
C PRO A 46 18.81 22.90 -2.09
N PHE A 47 19.61 22.47 -1.12
CA PHE A 47 19.14 21.83 0.10
C PHE A 47 18.12 22.68 0.87
N GLU A 48 18.28 24.00 0.87
CA GLU A 48 17.36 24.93 1.54
C GLU A 48 15.95 24.90 0.94
N MET A 49 15.82 24.60 -0.36
CA MET A 49 14.52 24.44 -1.01
C MET A 49 13.90 23.07 -0.72
N LEU A 50 14.71 22.02 -0.51
CA LEU A 50 14.22 20.71 -0.07
C LEU A 50 13.56 20.82 1.30
N MET A 51 14.20 21.56 2.21
CA MET A 51 13.70 21.78 3.58
C MET A 51 12.43 22.64 3.66
N GLN A 52 11.94 23.17 2.55
CA GLN A 52 10.69 23.94 2.49
C GLN A 52 9.47 23.07 2.17
N ASN A 53 9.67 21.82 1.74
CA ASN A 53 8.61 20.90 1.40
C ASN A 53 8.46 19.85 2.50
N SER A 54 7.40 19.96 3.31
CA SER A 54 7.13 19.05 4.43
C SER A 54 7.03 17.59 4.00
N ASP A 55 6.48 17.35 2.81
CA ASP A 55 6.26 16.00 2.30
C ASP A 55 7.59 15.36 1.91
N ASP A 56 8.49 16.13 1.29
CA ASP A 56 9.85 15.68 0.95
C ASP A 56 10.65 15.32 2.21
N ILE A 57 10.49 16.10 3.29
CA ILE A 57 11.14 15.82 4.57
C ILE A 57 10.58 14.54 5.20
N ALA A 58 9.25 14.39 5.21
CA ALA A 58 8.58 13.22 5.76
C ALA A 58 8.96 11.94 5.00
N ASP A 59 9.14 12.03 3.67
CA ASP A 59 9.55 10.93 2.80
C ASP A 59 11.07 10.64 2.84
N GLY A 60 11.84 11.37 3.66
CA GLY A 60 13.29 11.19 3.80
C GLY A 60 14.08 11.62 2.55
N VAL A 61 13.51 12.50 1.71
CA VAL A 61 14.14 12.97 0.47
C VAL A 61 15.37 13.80 0.81
N ASN A 62 16.54 13.33 0.38
CA ASN A 62 17.82 13.99 0.65
C ASN A 62 18.43 14.67 -0.59
N LYS A 63 17.90 14.38 -1.78
CA LYS A 63 18.35 14.97 -3.04
C LYS A 63 17.22 15.05 -4.05
N VAL A 64 17.09 16.20 -4.71
CA VAL A 64 16.17 16.38 -5.85
C VAL A 64 16.93 16.94 -7.04
N GLU A 65 16.74 16.30 -8.20
CA GLU A 65 17.28 16.73 -9.48
C GLU A 65 16.13 17.05 -10.42
N VAL A 66 16.23 18.16 -11.15
CA VAL A 66 15.17 18.64 -12.03
C VAL A 66 15.67 18.88 -13.45
N ILE A 67 14.77 18.61 -14.40
CA ILE A 67 14.88 19.00 -15.79
C ILE A 67 13.60 19.74 -16.17
N PHE A 68 13.75 20.92 -16.75
CA PHE A 68 12.68 21.71 -17.34
C PHE A 68 12.86 21.84 -18.85
N GLU A 69 11.78 22.17 -19.55
CA GLU A 69 11.78 22.51 -20.98
C GLU A 69 12.24 21.38 -21.92
N ARG A 70 12.29 20.14 -21.42
CA ARG A 70 12.49 18.93 -22.23
C ARG A 70 11.18 18.14 -22.23
N THR A 71 10.68 17.82 -23.43
CA THR A 71 9.47 17.00 -23.57
C THR A 71 9.80 15.52 -23.44
N PHE A 72 9.21 14.85 -22.45
CA PHE A 72 9.25 13.41 -22.23
C PHE A 72 7.94 12.77 -22.72
N PHE A 73 8.06 11.66 -23.45
CA PHE A 73 6.93 10.86 -23.94
C PHE A 73 5.91 11.67 -24.77
N GLY A 74 6.36 12.76 -25.40
CA GLY A 74 5.51 13.68 -26.16
C GLY A 74 4.57 14.58 -25.33
N ILE A 75 4.56 14.45 -23.99
CA ILE A 75 3.60 15.11 -23.10
C ILE A 75 4.32 16.03 -22.10
N PHE A 76 5.19 15.46 -21.28
CA PHE A 76 5.64 16.08 -20.03
C PHE A 76 6.83 17.00 -20.25
N LYS A 77 6.74 18.27 -19.88
CA LYS A 77 7.85 19.24 -20.04
C LYS A 77 8.76 19.37 -18.83
N SER A 78 8.42 18.71 -17.72
CA SER A 78 9.30 18.66 -16.56
C SER A 78 9.44 17.25 -15.99
N LEU A 79 10.62 16.99 -15.45
CA LEU A 79 10.96 15.80 -14.72
C LEU A 79 11.64 16.22 -13.42
N HIS A 80 11.15 15.67 -12.31
CA HIS A 80 11.78 15.74 -11.00
C HIS A 80 12.22 14.33 -10.61
N ILE A 81 13.46 14.17 -10.16
CA ILE A 81 14.02 12.91 -9.70
C ILE A 81 14.35 13.11 -8.22
N LYS A 82 13.64 12.40 -7.35
CA LYS A 82 13.84 12.43 -5.90
C LYS A 82 14.61 11.19 -5.47
N HIS A 83 15.59 11.38 -4.60
CA HIS A 83 16.32 10.30 -3.92
C HIS A 83 16.06 10.44 -2.43
N ASN A 84 15.72 9.34 -1.76
CA ASN A 84 15.59 9.31 -0.31
C ASN A 84 16.77 8.61 0.35
N ASP A 85 16.89 8.80 1.66
CA ASP A 85 17.88 8.17 2.52
C ASP A 85 17.79 6.63 2.58
N LYS A 86 16.60 6.08 2.30
CA LYS A 86 16.36 4.64 2.20
C LYS A 86 16.91 4.01 0.91
N GLY A 87 17.35 4.82 -0.07
CA GLY A 87 17.95 4.36 -1.33
C GLY A 87 16.94 4.15 -2.46
N GLU A 88 15.72 4.65 -2.31
CA GLU A 88 14.71 4.65 -3.38
C GLU A 88 14.89 5.86 -4.30
N THR A 89 14.47 5.70 -5.54
CA THR A 89 14.46 6.78 -6.54
C THR A 89 13.07 6.92 -7.12
N GLN A 90 12.54 8.14 -7.09
CA GLN A 90 11.25 8.46 -7.70
C GLN A 90 11.41 9.47 -8.83
N MET A 91 10.98 9.08 -10.03
CA MET A 91 10.91 9.95 -11.20
C MET A 91 9.48 10.46 -11.33
N MET A 92 9.31 11.78 -11.37
CA MET A 92 8.01 12.45 -11.41
C MET A 92 7.94 13.37 -12.62
N PHE A 93 7.11 13.00 -13.59
CA PHE A 93 6.87 13.75 -14.82
C PHE A 93 5.61 14.61 -14.64
N TYR A 94 5.75 15.93 -14.82
CA TYR A 94 4.64 16.87 -14.65
C TYR A 94 4.30 17.60 -15.95
N GLU A 95 3.02 17.87 -16.14
CA GLU A 95 2.50 18.78 -17.16
C GLU A 95 1.13 19.32 -16.75
N GLU A 96 0.81 20.55 -17.15
CA GLU A 96 -0.56 21.05 -17.08
C GLU A 96 -1.29 20.70 -18.38
N ILE A 97 -2.35 19.89 -18.30
CA ILE A 97 -3.04 19.38 -19.47
C ILE A 97 -4.54 19.68 -19.40
N GLU A 98 -5.05 20.45 -20.35
CA GLU A 98 -6.49 20.70 -20.52
C GLU A 98 -7.17 19.74 -21.51
N ASN A 99 -6.38 18.99 -22.29
CA ASN A 99 -6.92 18.08 -23.30
C ASN A 99 -7.17 16.69 -22.71
N HIS A 100 -8.42 16.41 -22.31
CA HIS A 100 -8.81 15.10 -21.78
C HIS A 100 -8.52 13.92 -22.71
N HIS A 101 -8.51 14.11 -24.04
CA HIS A 101 -8.17 13.01 -24.95
C HIS A 101 -6.73 12.57 -24.78
N MET A 102 -5.80 13.51 -24.55
CA MET A 102 -4.38 13.19 -24.31
C MET A 102 -4.19 12.42 -23.01
N ILE A 103 -4.95 12.79 -21.97
CA ILE A 103 -4.96 12.11 -20.67
C ILE A 103 -5.46 10.67 -20.84
N LEU A 104 -6.57 10.48 -21.56
CA LEU A 104 -7.17 9.17 -21.83
C LEU A 104 -6.30 8.30 -22.73
N GLU A 105 -5.63 8.89 -23.74
CA GLU A 105 -4.68 8.17 -24.61
C GLU A 105 -3.46 7.67 -23.79
N LEU A 106 -2.90 8.51 -22.91
CA LEU A 106 -1.82 8.08 -22.02
C LEU A 106 -2.29 6.98 -21.06
N PHE A 107 -3.46 7.15 -20.46
CA PHE A 107 -4.04 6.13 -19.57
C PHE A 107 -4.25 4.81 -20.31
N SER A 108 -4.81 4.84 -21.52
CA SER A 108 -4.99 3.63 -22.34
C SER A 108 -3.66 2.97 -22.70
N LEU A 109 -2.62 3.77 -22.97
CA LEU A 109 -1.28 3.27 -23.27
C LEU A 109 -0.68 2.54 -22.06
N LEU A 110 -0.73 3.15 -20.87
CA LEU A 110 -0.29 2.52 -19.63
C LEU A 110 -1.10 1.25 -19.35
N LYS A 111 -2.42 1.32 -19.49
CA LYS A 111 -3.32 0.18 -19.26
C LYS A 111 -3.01 -1.01 -20.18
N ASN A 112 -2.70 -0.74 -21.44
CA ASN A 112 -2.34 -1.78 -22.41
C ASN A 112 -0.93 -2.36 -22.18
N THR A 113 -0.04 -1.60 -21.52
CA THR A 113 1.36 -1.98 -21.28
C THR A 113 1.55 -2.68 -19.93
N LEU A 114 0.83 -2.23 -18.90
CA LEU A 114 0.98 -2.64 -17.50
C LEU A 114 -0.25 -3.35 -16.93
N GLY A 115 -1.36 -3.45 -17.68
CA GLY A 115 -2.62 -4.04 -17.22
C GLY A 115 -3.60 -3.03 -16.61
N GLY A 116 -4.64 -3.51 -15.93
CA GLY A 116 -5.81 -2.70 -15.52
C GLY A 116 -5.54 -1.54 -14.56
N GLY A 117 -4.47 -1.62 -13.77
CA GLY A 117 -4.19 -0.71 -12.65
C GLY A 117 -5.16 -0.89 -11.48
N VAL A 118 -4.74 -0.49 -10.29
CA VAL A 118 -5.58 -0.48 -9.08
C VAL A 118 -5.86 0.95 -8.62
N LEU A 119 -7.01 1.13 -7.96
CA LEU A 119 -7.31 2.31 -7.15
C LEU A 119 -6.87 1.96 -5.73
N ALA A 120 -5.76 2.54 -5.25
CA ALA A 120 -5.28 2.24 -3.90
C ALA A 120 -6.14 2.89 -2.80
N ASP A 121 -6.91 3.93 -3.14
CA ASP A 121 -7.69 4.69 -2.16
C ASP A 121 -9.08 5.02 -2.75
N HIS A 122 -10.12 4.62 -2.00
CA HIS A 122 -11.54 4.81 -2.34
C HIS A 122 -11.93 6.29 -2.48
N LYS A 123 -11.11 7.20 -1.94
CA LYS A 123 -11.26 8.64 -2.09
C LYS A 123 -11.06 9.10 -3.53
N PHE A 124 -10.24 8.42 -4.33
CA PHE A 124 -9.95 8.88 -5.70
C PHE A 124 -10.88 8.26 -6.74
N SER A 125 -11.15 9.05 -7.78
CA SER A 125 -11.90 8.60 -8.93
C SER A 125 -11.00 7.89 -9.96
N SER A 126 -11.62 7.08 -10.83
CA SER A 126 -10.89 6.34 -11.87
C SER A 126 -10.78 7.10 -13.19
N PHE A 127 -9.64 6.97 -13.87
CA PHE A 127 -9.49 7.38 -15.28
C PHE A 127 -10.41 6.63 -16.26
N ASN A 128 -11.03 5.52 -15.85
CA ASN A 128 -12.08 4.86 -16.63
C ASN A 128 -13.38 5.71 -16.69
N ASP A 129 -13.59 6.67 -15.78
CA ASP A 129 -14.70 7.63 -15.86
C ASP A 129 -14.35 8.79 -16.81
N ILE A 130 -14.58 8.54 -18.10
CA ILE A 130 -14.32 9.48 -19.21
C ILE A 130 -14.99 10.84 -18.97
N LYS A 131 -16.20 10.86 -18.40
CA LYS A 131 -16.92 12.11 -18.15
C LYS A 131 -16.21 12.93 -17.08
N LYS A 132 -15.74 12.28 -16.02
CA LYS A 132 -15.01 12.95 -14.96
C LYS A 132 -13.67 13.49 -15.44
N VAL A 133 -12.91 12.71 -16.23
CA VAL A 133 -11.68 13.21 -16.87
C VAL A 133 -11.95 14.45 -17.71
N ALA A 134 -13.04 14.45 -18.50
CA ALA A 134 -13.41 15.59 -19.33
C ALA A 134 -13.83 16.83 -18.53
N GLU A 135 -14.51 16.68 -17.39
CA GLU A 135 -14.89 17.81 -16.53
C GLU A 135 -13.70 18.39 -15.78
N LEU A 136 -12.82 17.54 -15.23
CA LEU A 136 -11.57 17.98 -14.59
C LEU A 136 -10.66 18.74 -15.57
N ALA A 137 -10.57 18.26 -16.81
CA ALA A 137 -9.78 18.92 -17.85
C ALA A 137 -10.33 20.31 -18.22
N LYS A 138 -11.64 20.54 -18.03
CA LYS A 138 -12.27 21.86 -18.11
C LYS A 138 -12.12 22.67 -16.82
N GLY A 139 -11.47 22.15 -15.79
CA GLY A 139 -11.29 22.78 -14.49
C GLY A 139 -12.53 22.71 -13.59
N ARG A 140 -13.38 21.68 -13.77
CA ARG A 140 -14.62 21.50 -13.00
C ARG A 140 -14.54 20.25 -12.14
N TYR A 141 -14.74 20.42 -10.83
CA TYR A 141 -14.83 19.36 -9.83
C TYR A 141 -15.85 19.75 -8.75
N LYS A 142 -16.34 18.76 -8.00
CA LYS A 142 -17.34 18.92 -6.94
C LYS A 142 -16.73 18.79 -5.55
N ASN A 143 -15.77 17.88 -5.37
CA ASN A 143 -15.11 17.62 -4.09
C ASN A 143 -13.69 17.08 -4.31
N ALA A 144 -12.94 16.90 -3.23
CA ALA A 144 -11.57 16.42 -3.26
C ALA A 144 -11.44 15.00 -3.88
N GLY A 145 -12.49 14.17 -3.78
CA GLY A 145 -12.49 12.82 -4.33
C GLY A 145 -12.73 12.73 -5.85
N ASP A 146 -12.91 13.87 -6.51
CA ASP A 146 -12.89 13.92 -7.97
C ASP A 146 -11.47 13.82 -8.55
N GLU A 147 -10.42 13.97 -7.73
CA GLU A 147 -9.05 13.71 -8.15
C GLU A 147 -8.90 12.27 -8.69
N LEU A 148 -8.13 12.11 -9.77
CA LEU A 148 -7.95 10.81 -10.42
C LEU A 148 -6.61 10.21 -10.05
N LEU A 149 -6.58 8.92 -9.70
CA LEU A 149 -5.36 8.21 -9.33
C LEU A 149 -5.44 6.74 -9.77
N HIS A 150 -4.45 6.24 -10.51
CA HIS A 150 -4.29 4.83 -10.84
C HIS A 150 -2.86 4.39 -10.53
N LEU A 151 -2.69 3.19 -9.96
CA LEU A 151 -1.40 2.63 -9.60
C LEU A 151 -1.18 1.28 -10.28
N TRP A 152 0.07 0.99 -10.64
CA TRP A 152 0.51 -0.30 -11.14
C TRP A 152 1.75 -0.76 -10.37
N ASP A 153 1.75 -2.02 -9.95
CA ASP A 153 2.95 -2.70 -9.51
C ASP A 153 3.56 -3.45 -10.70
N ALA A 154 4.74 -3.01 -11.15
CA ALA A 154 5.47 -3.63 -12.26
C ALA A 154 6.63 -4.51 -11.76
N GLY A 155 6.55 -5.02 -10.53
CA GLY A 155 7.59 -5.85 -9.90
C GLY A 155 8.72 -4.98 -9.36
N GLU A 156 9.55 -4.45 -10.25
CA GLU A 156 10.78 -3.70 -9.92
C GLU A 156 10.54 -2.22 -9.61
N PHE A 157 9.40 -1.68 -10.04
CA PHE A 157 8.99 -0.31 -9.79
C PHE A 157 7.47 -0.20 -9.71
N MET A 158 7.01 0.86 -9.05
CA MET A 158 5.62 1.26 -9.03
C MET A 158 5.39 2.39 -10.04
N VAL A 159 4.29 2.33 -10.78
CA VAL A 159 3.84 3.41 -11.66
C VAL A 159 2.59 4.05 -11.06
N THR A 160 2.57 5.37 -10.99
CA THR A 160 1.38 6.12 -10.57
C THR A 160 1.00 7.14 -11.64
N LEU A 161 -0.25 7.13 -12.07
CA LEU A 161 -0.84 8.18 -12.88
C LEU A 161 -1.85 8.95 -12.02
N ASN A 162 -1.67 10.25 -11.90
CA ASN A 162 -2.49 11.10 -11.05
C ASN A 162 -2.84 12.41 -11.77
N TYR A 163 -4.13 12.75 -11.80
CA TYR A 163 -4.61 14.01 -12.36
C TYR A 163 -5.20 14.87 -11.26
N LYS A 164 -4.36 15.80 -10.78
CA LYS A 164 -4.51 16.51 -9.51
C LYS A 164 -5.54 17.63 -9.56
N LEU A 165 -6.16 17.87 -8.40
CA LEU A 165 -6.96 19.07 -8.15
C LEU A 165 -6.13 20.23 -7.61
N ASN A 166 -4.98 19.95 -7.00
CA ASN A 166 -4.07 20.96 -6.49
C ASN A 166 -2.60 20.65 -6.83
N PRO A 167 -1.96 21.40 -7.74
CA PRO A 167 -2.55 22.41 -8.61
C PRO A 167 -3.51 21.79 -9.64
N LEU A 168 -4.59 22.52 -9.97
CA LEU A 168 -5.65 22.03 -10.86
C LEU A 168 -5.11 21.75 -12.26
N ARG A 169 -5.58 20.65 -12.88
CA ARG A 169 -5.20 20.18 -14.23
C ARG A 169 -3.73 19.74 -14.36
N GLN A 170 -3.04 19.53 -13.25
CA GLN A 170 -1.72 18.93 -13.28
C GLN A 170 -1.82 17.42 -13.46
N LEU A 171 -1.26 16.92 -14.56
CA LEU A 171 -1.02 15.51 -14.76
C LEU A 171 0.36 15.14 -14.23
N LEU A 172 0.39 14.18 -13.32
CA LEU A 172 1.59 13.56 -12.78
C LEU A 172 1.64 12.11 -13.24
N LEU A 173 2.72 11.74 -13.92
CA LEU A 173 3.11 10.35 -14.10
C LEU A 173 4.37 10.12 -13.26
N SER A 174 4.34 9.16 -12.35
CA SER A 174 5.52 8.84 -11.53
C SER A 174 5.92 7.38 -11.63
N PHE A 175 7.22 7.15 -11.52
CA PHE A 175 7.86 5.84 -11.47
C PHE A 175 8.72 5.81 -10.20
N ARG A 176 8.34 4.98 -9.23
CA ARG A 176 9.12 4.77 -7.99
C ARG A 176 9.87 3.44 -8.13
N LEU A 177 11.19 3.51 -8.23
CA LEU A 177 12.04 2.33 -8.27
C LEU A 177 12.06 1.70 -6.89
N LYS A 178 11.67 0.43 -6.79
CA LYS A 178 11.72 -0.29 -5.52
C LYS A 178 13.18 -0.53 -5.16
N LYS A 179 13.51 -0.38 -3.87
CA LYS A 179 14.81 -0.77 -3.33
C LYS A 179 15.06 -2.25 -3.63
N GLU A 180 16.32 -2.64 -3.78
CA GLU A 180 16.69 -4.04 -3.76
C GLU A 180 16.25 -4.65 -2.42
N LYS A 181 15.52 -5.77 -2.48
CA LYS A 181 15.04 -6.46 -1.30
C LYS A 181 16.24 -7.02 -0.55
N ILE A 182 16.58 -6.42 0.59
CA ILE A 182 17.56 -7.00 1.50
C ILE A 182 16.83 -8.06 2.30
N LEU A 183 17.19 -9.33 2.07
CA LEU A 183 16.58 -10.44 2.77
C LEU A 183 16.89 -10.37 4.27
N ASP A 184 15.85 -10.17 5.06
CA ASP A 184 15.92 -10.34 6.51
C ASP A 184 15.72 -11.82 6.84
N ALA A 185 16.83 -12.55 6.96
CA ALA A 185 16.85 -13.95 7.36
C ALA A 185 17.01 -14.12 8.89
N VAL A 186 16.94 -13.04 9.68
CA VAL A 186 17.18 -13.11 11.12
C VAL A 186 15.96 -13.73 11.80
N ARG A 187 16.20 -14.85 12.49
CA ARG A 187 15.17 -15.48 13.33
C ARG A 187 14.80 -14.54 14.49
N ARG A 188 13.50 -14.43 14.76
CA ARG A 188 12.97 -13.72 15.93
C ARG A 188 12.94 -14.64 17.13
N GLU A 189 13.52 -14.19 18.24
CA GLU A 189 13.68 -14.99 19.47
C GLU A 189 12.76 -14.55 20.60
N ASN A 190 12.03 -13.44 20.44
CA ASN A 190 11.20 -12.83 21.49
C ASN A 190 9.80 -13.47 21.62
N GLY A 191 9.66 -14.74 21.25
CA GLY A 191 8.39 -15.47 21.29
C GLY A 191 7.39 -14.98 20.25
N THR A 192 6.10 -15.13 20.54
CA THR A 192 5.01 -14.69 19.65
C THR A 192 4.00 -13.82 20.41
N LEU A 193 3.16 -13.09 19.69
CA LEU A 193 2.06 -12.28 20.24
C LEU A 193 1.11 -13.08 21.15
N ILE A 194 1.07 -14.42 21.08
CA ILE A 194 0.28 -15.25 21.99
C ILE A 194 0.58 -14.97 23.45
N GLN A 195 1.83 -14.65 23.79
CA GLN A 195 2.23 -14.35 25.17
C GLN A 195 1.58 -13.06 25.71
N LEU A 196 1.12 -12.18 24.83
CA LEU A 196 0.49 -10.91 25.20
C LEU A 196 -1.04 -10.95 25.19
N LEU A 197 -1.64 -11.95 24.55
CA LEU A 197 -3.10 -12.07 24.45
C LEU A 197 -3.71 -12.46 25.80
N LYS A 198 -4.64 -11.63 26.29
CA LYS A 198 -5.45 -11.93 27.48
C LYS A 198 -6.54 -12.95 27.17
N HIS A 199 -7.14 -12.88 25.99
CA HIS A 199 -8.25 -13.74 25.58
C HIS A 199 -7.80 -14.84 24.61
N SER A 200 -7.63 -16.06 25.12
CA SER A 200 -7.39 -17.22 24.26
C SER A 200 -8.69 -17.64 23.57
N PRO A 201 -8.69 -17.91 22.24
CA PRO A 201 -9.84 -18.47 21.52
C PRO A 201 -10.34 -19.80 22.09
N ARG A 202 -9.47 -20.54 22.80
CA ARG A 202 -9.80 -21.80 23.48
C ARG A 202 -10.76 -21.63 24.65
N LEU A 203 -10.84 -20.42 25.21
CA LEU A 203 -11.62 -20.12 26.41
C LEU A 203 -12.95 -19.43 26.08
N LEU A 204 -13.27 -19.25 24.80
CA LEU A 204 -14.52 -18.63 24.36
C LEU A 204 -15.70 -19.60 24.49
N ASP A 205 -16.86 -19.06 24.85
CA ASP A 205 -18.12 -19.81 24.90
C ASP A 205 -18.80 -19.85 23.52
N TYR A 206 -18.42 -20.83 22.70
CA TYR A 206 -19.02 -21.03 21.37
C TYR A 206 -20.50 -21.46 21.41
N GLU A 207 -21.07 -21.75 22.58
CA GLU A 207 -22.51 -22.00 22.71
C GLU A 207 -23.31 -20.68 22.71
N ASN A 208 -22.70 -19.57 23.11
CA ASN A 208 -23.35 -18.26 23.22
C ASN A 208 -22.56 -17.10 22.57
N PRO A 209 -22.23 -17.17 21.26
CA PRO A 209 -21.63 -16.05 20.56
C PRO A 209 -22.64 -14.91 20.34
N LEU A 210 -22.15 -13.70 20.07
CA LEU A 210 -22.99 -12.59 19.62
C LEU A 210 -23.57 -12.84 18.22
N SER A 211 -22.78 -13.48 17.37
CA SER A 211 -23.14 -13.84 16.00
C SER A 211 -22.47 -15.14 15.62
N GLU A 212 -23.19 -15.97 14.86
CA GLU A 212 -22.70 -17.20 14.23
C GLU A 212 -23.16 -17.20 12.77
N LYS A 213 -22.23 -17.19 11.81
CA LYS A 213 -22.53 -17.08 10.38
C LYS A 213 -21.74 -18.14 9.58
N PRO A 214 -22.37 -19.25 9.18
CA PRO A 214 -21.75 -20.21 8.28
C PRO A 214 -21.69 -19.66 6.86
N THR A 215 -20.53 -19.82 6.21
CA THR A 215 -20.33 -19.52 4.78
C THR A 215 -20.22 -20.82 3.99
N PHE A 216 -20.94 -20.90 2.88
CA PHE A 216 -21.03 -22.10 2.05
C PHE A 216 -20.29 -21.96 0.73
N GLU A 217 -19.63 -23.03 0.29
CA GLU A 217 -19.05 -23.20 -1.04
C GLU A 217 -19.42 -24.58 -1.56
N ASN A 218 -20.07 -24.66 -2.73
CA ASN A 218 -20.58 -25.91 -3.30
C ASN A 218 -21.45 -26.72 -2.32
N GLU A 219 -22.39 -26.05 -1.65
CA GLU A 219 -23.31 -26.62 -0.65
C GLU A 219 -22.64 -27.20 0.61
N LYS A 220 -21.34 -27.02 0.78
CA LYS A 220 -20.59 -27.41 1.99
C LYS A 220 -20.21 -26.18 2.77
N ILE A 221 -20.16 -26.29 4.10
CA ILE A 221 -19.63 -25.24 4.96
C ILE A 221 -18.13 -25.10 4.63
N LYS A 222 -17.74 -23.90 4.21
CA LYS A 222 -16.35 -23.53 3.96
C LYS A 222 -15.68 -23.06 5.26
N PHE A 223 -16.41 -22.24 6.01
CA PHE A 223 -16.00 -21.76 7.33
C PHE A 223 -17.23 -21.23 8.10
N ILE A 224 -17.07 -21.05 9.41
CA ILE A 224 -18.05 -20.42 10.28
C ILE A 224 -17.39 -19.22 10.96
N ASP A 225 -18.06 -18.07 10.87
CA ASP A 225 -17.65 -16.84 11.55
C ASP A 225 -18.42 -16.67 12.87
N TYR A 226 -17.68 -16.59 13.96
CA TYR A 226 -18.19 -16.28 15.30
C TYR A 226 -17.78 -14.88 15.70
N GLU A 227 -18.60 -14.22 16.51
CA GLU A 227 -18.30 -12.90 17.08
C GLU A 227 -18.55 -12.90 18.58
N PHE A 228 -17.63 -12.32 19.35
CA PHE A 228 -17.67 -12.29 20.80
C PHE A 228 -17.43 -10.88 21.34
N GLU A 229 -18.06 -10.57 22.48
CA GLU A 229 -17.71 -9.42 23.31
C GLU A 229 -16.60 -9.84 24.25
N LEU A 230 -15.53 -9.04 24.32
CA LEU A 230 -14.47 -9.30 25.27
C LEU A 230 -14.86 -8.75 26.64
N ILE A 231 -14.61 -9.54 27.69
CA ILE A 231 -14.92 -9.17 29.07
C ILE A 231 -14.10 -7.93 29.47
N GLU A 232 -12.84 -7.91 29.05
CA GLU A 232 -11.95 -6.76 29.13
C GLU A 232 -11.39 -6.46 27.75
N SER A 233 -11.04 -5.20 27.47
CA SER A 233 -10.43 -4.87 26.18
C SER A 233 -9.05 -5.52 26.02
N GLU A 234 -8.84 -6.17 24.88
CA GLU A 234 -7.53 -6.65 24.45
C GLU A 234 -6.65 -5.45 24.08
N PHE A 235 -5.43 -5.40 24.61
CA PHE A 235 -4.50 -4.28 24.47
C PHE A 235 -5.08 -2.90 24.86
N GLU A 236 -6.16 -2.86 25.65
CA GLU A 236 -6.91 -1.62 25.94
C GLU A 236 -7.45 -0.90 24.68
N ILE A 237 -7.60 -1.62 23.58
CA ILE A 237 -8.10 -1.09 22.29
C ILE A 237 -9.34 -1.86 21.86
N PHE A 238 -9.21 -3.20 21.77
CA PHE A 238 -10.20 -4.03 21.10
C PHE A 238 -11.20 -4.59 22.10
N ASN A 239 -12.49 -4.39 21.86
CA ASN A 239 -13.57 -4.90 22.71
C ASN A 239 -14.37 -6.03 22.04
N ARG A 240 -14.06 -6.37 20.79
CA ARG A 240 -14.66 -7.46 20.04
C ARG A 240 -13.59 -8.39 19.51
N LEU A 241 -13.94 -9.66 19.40
CA LEU A 241 -13.15 -10.69 18.73
C LEU A 241 -14.05 -11.45 17.75
N ALA A 242 -13.69 -11.41 16.47
CA ALA A 242 -14.23 -12.31 15.47
C ALA A 242 -13.30 -13.52 15.29
N VAL A 243 -13.88 -14.72 15.26
CA VAL A 243 -13.16 -15.97 15.06
C VAL A 243 -13.73 -16.68 13.84
N ARG A 244 -12.89 -16.90 12.82
CA ARG A 244 -13.23 -17.72 11.67
C ARG A 244 -12.60 -19.10 11.81
N LEU A 245 -13.45 -20.12 11.86
CA LEU A 245 -13.05 -21.52 11.89
C LEU A 245 -13.28 -22.16 10.53
N PHE A 246 -12.22 -22.70 9.92
CA PHE A 246 -12.28 -23.43 8.66
C PHE A 246 -12.63 -24.92 8.91
N SER A 247 -13.76 -25.15 9.58
CA SER A 247 -14.30 -26.47 9.93
C SER A 247 -15.82 -26.45 9.79
N ASP A 248 -16.42 -27.63 9.60
CA ASP A 248 -17.87 -27.86 9.61
C ASP A 248 -18.42 -28.12 11.02
N GLU A 249 -17.57 -28.29 12.02
CA GLU A 249 -17.93 -28.55 13.41
C GLU A 249 -17.89 -27.28 14.27
N LYS A 250 -18.74 -27.20 15.31
CA LYS A 250 -18.76 -26.12 16.31
C LYS A 250 -17.68 -26.30 17.39
N GLU A 251 -16.48 -26.72 17.01
CA GLU A 251 -15.41 -26.98 17.96
C GLU A 251 -14.11 -26.31 17.52
N TYR A 252 -13.57 -25.45 18.38
CA TYR A 252 -12.18 -25.03 18.25
C TYR A 252 -11.27 -26.22 18.54
N ASN A 253 -10.39 -26.55 17.59
CA ASN A 253 -9.29 -27.48 17.84
C ASN A 253 -8.02 -27.00 17.12
N THR A 254 -6.86 -27.42 17.62
CA THR A 254 -5.56 -27.04 17.06
C THR A 254 -5.29 -27.61 15.66
N SER A 255 -6.14 -28.51 15.17
CA SER A 255 -6.08 -28.99 13.78
C SER A 255 -6.88 -28.14 12.80
N THR A 256 -7.65 -27.17 13.28
CA THR A 256 -8.49 -26.28 12.46
C THR A 256 -7.75 -24.99 12.20
N HIS A 257 -7.62 -24.63 10.92
CA HIS A 257 -7.07 -23.33 10.57
C HIS A 257 -7.96 -22.25 11.16
N THR A 258 -7.37 -21.31 11.90
CA THR A 258 -8.10 -20.26 12.61
C THR A 258 -7.58 -18.89 12.23
N LEU A 259 -8.51 -18.00 11.89
CA LEU A 259 -8.27 -16.57 11.74
C LEU A 259 -8.95 -15.83 12.90
N LEU A 260 -8.19 -15.00 13.59
CA LEU A 260 -8.69 -14.11 14.63
C LEU A 260 -8.67 -12.67 14.12
N THR A 261 -9.72 -11.91 14.42
CA THR A 261 -9.77 -10.47 14.18
C THR A 261 -10.24 -9.77 15.44
N TYR A 262 -9.31 -9.11 16.13
CA TYR A 262 -9.63 -8.19 17.22
C TYR A 262 -9.96 -6.83 16.62
N TYR A 263 -11.06 -6.21 17.05
CA TYR A 263 -11.45 -4.88 16.57
C TYR A 263 -12.18 -4.10 17.65
N SER A 264 -12.31 -2.79 17.45
CA SER A 264 -12.97 -1.89 18.40
C SER A 264 -14.22 -1.28 17.82
N THR A 265 -15.31 -1.29 18.59
CA THR A 265 -16.50 -0.48 18.30
C THR A 265 -16.46 0.88 18.99
N ASN A 266 -15.41 1.15 19.76
CA ASN A 266 -15.26 2.35 20.58
C ASN A 266 -14.25 3.31 19.94
N ALA A 267 -14.21 4.55 20.44
CA ALA A 267 -13.14 5.48 20.08
C ALA A 267 -11.79 4.94 20.54
N ILE A 268 -10.79 5.02 19.68
CA ILE A 268 -9.45 4.48 19.90
C ILE A 268 -8.56 5.53 20.55
N ASP A 269 -7.82 5.15 21.58
CA ASP A 269 -6.73 5.96 22.12
C ASP A 269 -5.45 5.69 21.33
N LEU A 270 -4.96 6.71 20.62
CA LEU A 270 -3.71 6.64 19.85
C LEU A 270 -2.53 6.14 20.70
N SER A 271 -2.48 6.49 21.98
CA SER A 271 -1.39 6.08 22.88
C SER A 271 -1.33 4.56 23.01
N ASN A 272 -2.48 3.89 23.10
CA ASN A 272 -2.55 2.43 23.19
C ASN A 272 -2.15 1.79 21.85
N VAL A 273 -2.49 2.41 20.72
CA VAL A 273 -2.06 1.93 19.40
C VAL A 273 -0.55 2.01 19.25
N LEU A 274 0.08 3.11 19.69
CA LEU A 274 1.53 3.24 19.68
C LEU A 274 2.21 2.17 20.55
N ILE A 275 1.67 1.90 21.74
CA ILE A 275 2.18 0.84 22.63
C ILE A 275 2.08 -0.53 21.95
N LEU A 276 0.94 -0.85 21.33
CA LEU A 276 0.77 -2.11 20.61
C LEU A 276 1.75 -2.25 19.44
N VAL A 277 2.00 -1.17 18.69
CA VAL A 277 3.02 -1.18 17.63
C VAL A 277 4.41 -1.45 18.19
N ASP A 278 4.79 -0.78 19.29
CA ASP A 278 6.08 -0.99 19.94
C ASP A 278 6.24 -2.43 20.47
N GLU A 279 5.17 -3.02 21.02
CA GLU A 279 5.16 -4.43 21.46
C GLU A 279 5.30 -5.40 20.28
N LEU A 280 4.63 -5.15 19.17
CA LEU A 280 4.76 -5.96 17.95
C LEU A 280 6.16 -5.80 17.33
N GLU A 281 6.72 -4.59 17.28
CA GLU A 281 8.10 -4.35 16.84
C GLU A 281 9.10 -5.07 17.73
N LEU A 282 8.89 -5.11 19.05
CA LEU A 282 9.76 -5.83 19.96
C LEU A 282 9.80 -7.34 19.65
N ILE A 283 8.64 -7.93 19.31
CA ILE A 283 8.57 -9.37 18.99
C ILE A 283 9.11 -9.64 17.59
N TYR A 284 8.67 -8.85 16.60
CA TYR A 284 8.80 -9.16 15.18
C TYR A 284 9.83 -8.31 14.42
N GLY A 285 10.39 -7.28 15.05
CA GLY A 285 11.21 -6.27 14.39
C GLY A 285 10.41 -5.47 13.36
N ALA A 286 11.12 -5.00 12.33
CA ALA A 286 10.50 -4.34 11.19
C ALA A 286 9.39 -5.19 10.56
N ASP A 287 8.35 -4.52 10.05
CA ASP A 287 7.28 -5.18 9.31
C ASP A 287 7.77 -5.75 7.96
N SER A 288 6.88 -6.43 7.25
CA SER A 288 7.17 -7.08 5.97
C SER A 288 7.53 -6.10 4.86
N TYR A 289 7.36 -4.79 5.08
CA TYR A 289 7.78 -3.71 4.20
C TYR A 289 9.08 -3.04 4.68
N GLY A 290 9.69 -3.53 5.77
CA GLY A 290 10.93 -3.02 6.32
C GLY A 290 10.76 -1.76 7.18
N GLN A 291 9.55 -1.45 7.63
CA GLN A 291 9.30 -0.32 8.51
C GLN A 291 9.23 -0.79 9.97
N GLU A 292 10.09 -0.24 10.83
CA GLU A 292 10.07 -0.49 12.27
C GLU A 292 8.92 0.28 12.94
N LYS A 293 8.98 1.61 12.86
CA LYS A 293 8.03 2.51 13.54
C LYS A 293 6.91 2.99 12.63
N LEU A 294 5.87 3.56 13.25
CA LEU A 294 4.89 4.36 12.53
C LEU A 294 5.53 5.64 12.00
N GLU A 295 5.33 5.91 10.72
CA GLU A 295 5.73 7.18 10.13
C GLU A 295 4.74 8.28 10.55
N PRO A 296 5.15 9.56 10.57
CA PRO A 296 4.28 10.65 11.03
C PRO A 296 2.90 10.68 10.36
N HIS A 297 2.83 10.39 9.05
CA HIS A 297 1.57 10.34 8.33
C HIS A 297 0.68 9.17 8.79
N ASN A 298 1.23 8.00 9.14
CA ASN A 298 0.42 6.91 9.70
C ASN A 298 -0.19 7.29 11.04
N VAL A 299 0.55 8.04 11.86
CA VAL A 299 0.04 8.56 13.14
C VAL A 299 -1.12 9.52 12.90
N ASP A 300 -1.04 10.36 11.87
CA ASP A 300 -2.11 11.28 11.49
C ASP A 300 -3.33 10.53 10.93
N ASP A 301 -3.14 9.52 10.07
CA ASP A 301 -4.21 8.68 9.52
C ASP A 301 -5.00 7.98 10.63
N ILE A 302 -4.29 7.35 11.59
CA ILE A 302 -4.90 6.68 12.74
C ILE A 302 -5.66 7.71 13.60
N ARG A 303 -5.03 8.84 13.93
CA ARG A 303 -5.62 9.89 14.78
C ARG A 303 -6.90 10.47 14.15
N ASN A 304 -6.92 10.64 12.84
CA ASN A 304 -8.03 11.24 12.11
C ASN A 304 -9.13 10.23 11.75
N ASN A 305 -8.99 8.96 12.17
CA ASN A 305 -9.88 7.88 11.77
C ASN A 305 -10.01 7.78 10.24
N GLU A 306 -8.87 7.84 9.54
CA GLU A 306 -8.74 7.65 8.09
C GLU A 306 -8.26 6.23 7.76
N PHE A 307 -8.31 5.86 6.48
CA PHE A 307 -7.80 4.57 6.05
C PHE A 307 -6.29 4.49 6.27
N TRP A 308 -5.83 3.44 6.93
CA TRP A 308 -4.42 3.13 7.10
C TRP A 308 -4.19 1.66 6.76
N SER A 309 -3.37 1.42 5.74
CA SER A 309 -3.07 0.07 5.22
C SER A 309 -2.46 -0.86 6.28
N GLY A 310 -1.88 -0.29 7.33
CA GLY A 310 -1.40 -1.05 8.46
C GLY A 310 0.05 -1.48 8.39
N LYS A 311 0.47 -2.19 9.45
CA LYS A 311 1.71 -2.98 9.50
C LYS A 311 1.38 -4.46 9.39
N THR A 312 2.24 -5.19 8.69
CA THR A 312 2.06 -6.63 8.47
C THR A 312 3.33 -7.41 8.73
N TRP A 313 3.22 -8.54 9.42
CA TRP A 313 4.33 -9.46 9.66
C TRP A 313 3.93 -10.84 9.15
N TYR A 314 4.62 -11.33 8.13
CA TYR A 314 4.51 -12.72 7.66
C TYR A 314 5.68 -13.52 8.21
N MET A 315 5.40 -14.60 8.94
CA MET A 315 6.44 -15.40 9.60
C MET A 315 6.55 -16.77 8.93
N ASN A 316 7.77 -17.25 8.75
CA ASN A 316 8.04 -18.60 8.26
C ASN A 316 8.23 -19.59 9.42
N HIS A 317 8.38 -20.89 9.11
CA HIS A 317 8.58 -21.95 10.12
C HIS A 317 9.86 -21.81 10.96
N GLN A 318 10.87 -21.08 10.48
CA GLN A 318 12.06 -20.76 11.28
C GLN A 318 11.84 -19.55 12.19
N HIS A 319 10.65 -18.94 12.12
CA HIS A 319 10.29 -17.71 12.80
C HIS A 319 11.16 -16.52 12.39
N ALA A 320 11.52 -16.49 11.11
CA ALA A 320 12.06 -15.31 10.43
C ALA A 320 10.98 -14.72 9.51
N PRO A 321 11.13 -13.46 9.04
CA PRO A 321 10.27 -12.90 8.01
C PRO A 321 10.15 -13.85 6.81
N TRP A 322 8.92 -14.09 6.37
CA TRP A 322 8.63 -15.00 5.27
C TRP A 322 8.90 -14.33 3.93
N ASP A 323 9.72 -14.98 3.11
CA ASP A 323 9.95 -14.58 1.73
C ASP A 323 9.03 -15.37 0.78
N LEU A 324 8.07 -14.66 0.18
CA LEU A 324 7.17 -15.21 -0.83
C LEU A 324 7.90 -15.70 -2.09
N GLU A 325 9.08 -15.15 -2.40
CA GLU A 325 9.86 -15.52 -3.58
C GLU A 325 10.72 -16.77 -3.37
N ASP A 326 10.92 -17.17 -2.11
CA ASP A 326 11.68 -18.36 -1.76
C ASP A 326 10.74 -19.56 -1.57
N GLU A 327 10.60 -20.37 -2.64
CA GLU A 327 9.77 -21.58 -2.63
C GLU A 327 10.19 -22.61 -1.57
N ALA A 328 11.41 -22.53 -1.02
CA ALA A 328 11.84 -23.43 0.05
C ALA A 328 11.25 -23.03 1.42
N GLN A 329 10.82 -21.78 1.59
CA GLN A 329 10.22 -21.32 2.83
C GLN A 329 8.77 -21.77 2.94
N LYS A 330 8.41 -22.15 4.18
CA LYS A 330 7.03 -22.45 4.54
C LYS A 330 6.49 -21.34 5.40
N PHE A 331 5.35 -20.79 4.99
CA PHE A 331 4.56 -19.87 5.80
C PHE A 331 4.11 -20.55 7.09
N LEU A 332 4.23 -19.85 8.22
CA LEU A 332 3.81 -20.31 9.54
C LEU A 332 2.52 -19.60 9.97
N TYR A 333 2.57 -18.27 10.08
CA TYR A 333 1.43 -17.41 10.45
C TYR A 333 1.66 -15.96 10.01
N SER A 334 0.63 -15.12 10.10
CA SER A 334 0.77 -13.67 9.90
C SER A 334 -0.02 -12.84 10.90
N ILE A 335 0.46 -11.61 11.10
CA ILE A 335 -0.17 -10.59 11.92
C ILE A 335 -0.33 -9.33 11.08
N ILE A 336 -1.52 -8.72 11.12
CA ILE A 336 -1.85 -7.52 10.38
C ILE A 336 -2.54 -6.55 11.34
N LEU A 337 -1.97 -5.37 11.56
CA LEU A 337 -2.60 -4.27 12.30
C LEU A 337 -2.95 -3.18 11.29
N SER A 338 -4.23 -2.91 11.05
CA SER A 338 -4.70 -1.97 10.01
C SER A 338 -5.95 -1.21 10.44
N GLN A 339 -6.30 -0.13 9.73
CA GLN A 339 -7.51 0.65 10.01
C GLN A 339 -8.31 0.91 8.73
N ASP A 340 -9.58 0.50 8.74
CA ASP A 340 -10.56 0.85 7.72
C ASP A 340 -11.85 1.36 8.37
N PRO A 341 -12.08 2.70 8.39
CA PRO A 341 -13.27 3.30 8.97
C PRO A 341 -14.59 2.88 8.31
N GLU A 342 -14.56 2.38 7.07
CA GLU A 342 -15.75 1.91 6.35
C GLU A 342 -16.10 0.44 6.65
N ASP A 343 -15.22 -0.30 7.33
CA ASP A 343 -15.40 -1.71 7.73
C ASP A 343 -15.46 -1.85 9.28
N LEU A 344 -14.39 -2.37 9.90
CA LEU A 344 -14.31 -2.64 11.34
C LEU A 344 -13.53 -1.59 12.14
N GLY A 345 -13.09 -0.50 11.49
CA GLY A 345 -12.18 0.47 12.09
C GLY A 345 -10.77 -0.10 12.23
N LEU A 346 -10.11 0.20 13.35
CA LEU A 346 -8.80 -0.38 13.68
C LEU A 346 -8.97 -1.85 14.09
N LYS A 347 -8.19 -2.72 13.45
CA LYS A 347 -8.21 -4.16 13.69
C LYS A 347 -6.83 -4.78 13.72
N LEU A 348 -6.70 -5.82 14.54
CA LEU A 348 -5.56 -6.72 14.60
C LEU A 348 -6.01 -8.12 14.15
N GLU A 349 -5.50 -8.55 13.00
CA GLU A 349 -5.77 -9.86 12.42
C GLU A 349 -4.59 -10.81 12.65
N ILE A 350 -4.90 -12.05 13.05
CA ILE A 350 -3.93 -13.13 13.22
C ILE A 350 -4.39 -14.32 12.38
N SER A 351 -3.65 -14.60 11.30
CA SER A 351 -3.93 -15.73 10.41
C SER A 351 -3.09 -16.94 10.80
N ALA A 352 -3.66 -18.15 10.69
CA ALA A 352 -3.02 -19.39 11.13
C ALA A 352 -2.66 -19.38 12.63
N TYR A 353 -3.57 -18.87 13.47
CA TYR A 353 -3.36 -18.78 14.92
C TYR A 353 -2.96 -20.13 15.53
N ASP A 354 -3.51 -21.23 15.04
CA ASP A 354 -3.20 -22.58 15.50
C ASP A 354 -1.73 -22.99 15.24
N ASN A 355 -1.13 -22.53 14.14
CA ASN A 355 0.29 -22.76 13.85
C ASN A 355 1.19 -21.92 14.75
N MET A 356 0.81 -20.66 14.99
CA MET A 356 1.48 -19.78 15.94
C MET A 356 1.47 -20.39 17.34
N GLU A 357 0.33 -20.96 17.76
CA GLU A 357 0.17 -21.62 19.04
C GLU A 357 1.03 -22.89 19.15
N LYS A 358 1.07 -23.72 18.11
CA LYS A 358 1.96 -24.90 18.05
C LYS A 358 3.43 -24.51 18.12
N TYR A 359 3.84 -23.43 17.45
CA TYR A 359 5.22 -22.93 17.50
C TYR A 359 5.60 -22.51 18.92
N GLU A 360 4.74 -21.72 19.58
CA GLU A 360 4.96 -21.21 20.94
C GLU A 360 5.20 -22.35 21.96
N ILE A 361 4.48 -23.46 21.81
CA ILE A 361 4.63 -24.63 22.70
C ILE A 361 5.63 -25.69 22.19
N GLY A 362 6.39 -25.40 21.12
CA GLY A 362 7.46 -26.25 20.61
C GLY A 362 7.01 -27.52 19.87
N LEU A 363 5.84 -27.49 19.22
CA LEU A 363 5.32 -28.59 18.41
C LEU A 363 5.65 -28.48 16.91
N ILE A 364 6.30 -27.41 16.47
CA ILE A 364 6.77 -27.16 15.09
C ILE A 364 8.26 -26.87 15.08
#